data_AF-A0A5N5L8N1-F1
#
_entry.id   AF-A0A5N5L8N1-F1
#
_cell.length_a   1.000
_cell.length_b   1.000
_cell.length_c   1.000
_cell.angle_alpha   90.00
_cell.angle_beta   90.00
_cell.angle_gamma   90.00
#
_symmetry.space_group_name_H-M   'P 1'
#
loop_
_entity.id
_entity.type
_entity.pdbx_description
1 polymer ?
#
loop_
_entity_poly.entity_id
_entity_poly.type
_entity_poly.pdbx_seq_one_letter_code
_entity_poly.pdbx_strand_id
1 'polypeptide(L)'
;MILYNSSPVFMLSQMSCYRLQNILTALPSCINIAYSPQPCYFTFTSPPSNNFRALCYQVKKMEAGHHDLSKVTVAGDPQLLQKKIDAVRLAGPSKLQVIADFDGTLTKYFVNGRRGQSSHGILKQGNAEYDDKRQALYEYYHPLEFSPTIPIQEKTKLMEDWWGKTHNLLIEGGLTYDAIKESVSSSAIAFRDGVVELFEFLEERDIPVLIFSAGLADIIEEVLRQKVHRSFKNVKIVSNRMVFDNDGRLISFKGKLIHSLNKNEHALEMAAPVHEHFGDGDGPVNDNVSVKERTNVLLLGDHLGDLGMSDGLDYETRISAGFLQVKNCTIGTQNSAGYLDTSLLMEVHFIVNGSCVRRVVDFQYWNDNIENNLVNYRKAFDVVYLNDAPMWGVVKLVSQMCSTVN
;
A
#
# COMPACT_ATOMS: atom_id res chain seq x y z
N MET A 1 -49.11 -1.68 -36.19
CA MET A 1 -48.94 -3.06 -35.68
C MET A 1 -47.60 -3.09 -34.93
N ILE A 2 -47.65 -2.92 -33.59
CA ILE A 2 -46.91 -3.63 -32.50
C ILE A 2 -45.47 -4.10 -32.91
N LEU A 3 -44.31 -3.65 -32.39
CA LEU A 3 -43.76 -3.63 -31.00
C LEU A 3 -42.40 -2.86 -30.88
N TYR A 4 -42.16 -2.21 -29.71
CA TYR A 4 -40.94 -2.17 -28.82
C TYR A 4 -39.51 -2.04 -29.44
N ASN A 5 -38.49 -1.35 -28.90
CA ASN A 5 -38.25 -0.57 -27.66
C ASN A 5 -36.86 0.14 -27.76
N SER A 6 -36.68 1.23 -26.98
CA SER A 6 -35.43 1.67 -26.28
C SER A 6 -34.27 2.42 -27.01
N SER A 7 -34.29 3.77 -26.92
CA SER A 7 -33.35 4.66 -26.17
C SER A 7 -31.81 4.76 -26.50
N PRO A 8 -31.13 5.86 -26.05
CA PRO A 8 -30.16 6.65 -26.83
C PRO A 8 -28.67 6.50 -26.40
N VAL A 9 -27.72 6.90 -27.25
CA VAL A 9 -26.29 7.09 -26.88
C VAL A 9 -25.75 8.34 -27.60
N PHE A 10 -25.78 9.51 -26.94
CA PHE A 10 -24.73 10.16 -26.16
C PHE A 10 -23.55 10.74 -26.96
N MET A 11 -23.59 12.08 -27.12
CA MET A 11 -22.44 12.96 -27.37
C MET A 11 -21.41 12.78 -26.26
N LEU A 12 -20.15 12.53 -26.62
CA LEU A 12 -18.95 12.88 -25.83
C LEU A 12 -17.70 12.64 -26.70
N SER A 13 -17.43 13.53 -27.66
CA SER A 13 -16.16 13.50 -28.41
C SER A 13 -15.48 14.85 -28.58
N GLN A 14 -15.97 15.93 -27.96
CA GLN A 14 -15.40 17.27 -28.18
C GLN A 14 -14.47 17.81 -27.09
N MET A 15 -14.29 17.15 -25.94
CA MET A 15 -13.43 17.69 -24.87
C MET A 15 -11.96 17.22 -24.86
N SER A 16 -11.57 16.26 -25.73
CA SER A 16 -10.19 15.73 -25.73
C SER A 16 -9.25 16.37 -26.77
N CYS A 17 -9.75 17.19 -27.70
CA CYS A 17 -8.91 17.79 -28.75
C CYS A 17 -8.06 18.97 -28.27
N TYR A 18 -8.43 19.67 -27.19
CA TYR A 18 -7.65 20.84 -26.72
C TYR A 18 -6.30 20.47 -26.08
N ARG A 19 -6.14 19.24 -25.55
CA ARG A 19 -4.87 18.80 -24.93
C ARG A 19 -3.86 18.20 -25.91
N LEU A 20 -4.31 17.75 -27.09
CA LEU A 20 -3.42 17.21 -28.13
C LEU A 20 -2.68 18.31 -28.91
N GLN A 21 -3.27 19.51 -29.00
CA GLN A 21 -2.69 20.60 -29.79
C GLN A 21 -1.44 21.21 -29.15
N ASN A 22 -1.30 21.16 -27.82
CA ASN A 22 -0.12 21.67 -27.11
C ASN A 22 1.08 20.70 -27.09
N ILE A 23 0.86 19.40 -27.39
CA ILE A 23 1.92 18.40 -27.48
C ILE A 23 2.47 18.29 -28.91
N LEU A 24 1.63 18.54 -29.93
CA LEU A 24 2.01 18.44 -31.34
C LEU A 24 2.66 19.71 -31.94
N THR A 25 2.72 20.83 -31.21
CA THR A 25 3.40 22.06 -31.66
C THR A 25 4.94 22.01 -31.57
N ALA A 26 5.52 20.91 -31.10
CA ALA A 26 6.97 20.78 -30.90
C ALA A 26 7.70 19.92 -31.95
N LEU A 27 7.09 19.60 -33.09
CA LEU A 27 7.75 18.84 -34.16
C LEU A 27 7.65 19.56 -35.52
N PRO A 28 8.71 19.54 -36.35
CA PRO A 28 8.69 20.22 -37.65
C PRO A 28 7.66 19.59 -38.58
N SER A 29 6.93 20.47 -39.27
CA SER A 29 6.04 20.19 -40.40
C SER A 29 6.65 19.19 -41.38
N CYS A 30 6.08 17.99 -41.52
CA CYS A 30 6.10 17.13 -42.72
C CYS A 30 5.55 15.71 -42.43
N ILE A 31 4.25 15.51 -42.13
CA ILE A 31 3.62 14.17 -42.29
C ILE A 31 2.16 14.35 -42.73
N ASN A 32 1.88 14.03 -44.01
CA ASN A 32 0.53 13.83 -44.54
C ASN A 32 0.11 12.37 -44.26
N ILE A 33 -1.06 12.14 -43.68
CA ILE A 33 -1.58 10.80 -43.39
C ILE A 33 -2.61 10.42 -44.47
N ALA A 34 -2.33 9.36 -45.23
CA ALA A 34 -3.30 8.69 -46.10
C ALA A 34 -3.76 7.38 -45.46
N TYR A 35 -5.06 7.10 -45.52
CA TYR A 35 -5.72 5.95 -44.89
C TYR A 35 -5.76 4.75 -45.86
N SER A 36 -5.45 3.54 -45.39
CA SER A 36 -5.65 2.29 -46.16
C SER A 36 -6.03 1.12 -45.24
N PRO A 37 -7.06 0.30 -45.56
CA PRO A 37 -7.50 -0.82 -44.73
C PRO A 37 -7.17 -2.20 -45.35
N GLN A 38 -6.24 -2.95 -44.77
CA GLN A 38 -6.12 -4.41 -44.95
C GLN A 38 -5.53 -5.08 -43.68
N PRO A 39 -5.98 -6.28 -43.27
CA PRO A 39 -5.51 -6.95 -42.05
C PRO A 39 -4.28 -7.85 -42.31
N CYS A 40 -3.20 -7.67 -41.53
CA CYS A 40 -2.05 -8.57 -41.51
C CYS A 40 -2.13 -9.56 -40.33
N TYR A 41 -1.98 -10.85 -40.59
CA TYR A 41 -1.71 -11.89 -39.59
C TYR A 41 -0.20 -11.99 -39.31
N PHE A 42 0.21 -12.15 -38.06
CA PHE A 42 1.62 -12.44 -37.71
C PHE A 42 1.78 -13.48 -36.59
N THR A 43 2.80 -14.31 -36.77
CA THR A 43 3.39 -15.29 -35.85
C THR A 43 4.47 -14.63 -34.99
N PHE A 44 4.63 -15.06 -33.73
CA PHE A 44 5.63 -14.53 -32.80
C PHE A 44 6.95 -15.31 -32.85
N THR A 45 8.07 -14.59 -32.89
CA THR A 45 9.40 -15.12 -32.58
C THR A 45 9.99 -14.48 -31.33
N SER A 46 10.71 -15.32 -30.57
CA SER A 46 11.48 -15.10 -29.34
C SER A 46 10.74 -15.07 -27.97
N PRO A 47 11.03 -16.01 -27.03
CA PRO A 47 10.42 -16.09 -25.71
C PRO A 47 11.14 -15.23 -24.66
N PRO A 48 10.44 -14.74 -23.61
CA PRO A 48 11.06 -14.18 -22.42
C PRO A 48 11.83 -15.27 -21.62
N SER A 49 12.76 -14.84 -20.77
CA SER A 49 13.64 -15.71 -19.99
C SER A 49 12.85 -16.79 -19.21
N ASN A 50 13.40 -18.00 -19.14
CA ASN A 50 12.72 -19.18 -18.58
C ASN A 50 12.26 -18.99 -17.11
N ASN A 51 12.93 -18.12 -16.34
CA ASN A 51 12.58 -17.84 -14.94
C ASN A 51 11.29 -17.02 -14.80
N PHE A 52 11.04 -16.08 -15.71
CA PHE A 52 9.85 -15.24 -15.67
C PHE A 52 8.58 -16.02 -16.04
N ARG A 53 8.68 -16.90 -17.05
CA ARG A 53 7.60 -17.83 -17.41
C ARG A 53 7.24 -18.78 -16.27
N ALA A 54 8.23 -19.29 -15.54
CA ALA A 54 7.99 -20.16 -14.40
C ALA A 54 7.25 -19.45 -13.26
N LEU A 55 7.63 -18.21 -12.94
CA LEU A 55 6.99 -17.41 -11.89
C LEU A 55 5.55 -17.04 -12.25
N CYS A 56 5.32 -16.53 -13.47
CA CYS A 56 3.97 -16.18 -13.94
C CYS A 56 3.06 -17.41 -14.10
N TYR A 57 3.60 -18.56 -14.49
CA TYR A 57 2.84 -19.81 -14.63
C TYR A 57 2.47 -20.42 -13.27
N GLN A 58 3.34 -20.31 -12.27
CA GLN A 58 3.01 -20.74 -10.91
C GLN A 58 1.92 -19.87 -10.28
N VAL A 59 1.92 -18.55 -10.52
CA VAL A 59 0.90 -17.63 -9.99
C VAL A 59 -0.49 -17.86 -10.62
N LYS A 60 -0.58 -18.12 -11.93
CA LYS A 60 -1.87 -18.45 -12.60
C LYS A 60 -2.54 -19.73 -12.07
N LYS A 61 -1.80 -20.63 -11.43
CA LYS A 61 -2.34 -21.88 -10.85
C LYS A 61 -2.85 -21.68 -9.40
N MET A 62 -2.66 -20.50 -8.80
CA MET A 62 -2.97 -20.21 -7.39
C MET A 62 -4.42 -19.76 -7.14
N GLU A 63 -5.20 -19.45 -8.18
CA GLU A 63 -6.63 -19.09 -8.04
C GLU A 63 -7.54 -20.29 -7.71
N ALA A 64 -6.98 -21.51 -7.67
CA ALA A 64 -7.72 -22.75 -7.48
C ALA A 64 -7.12 -23.65 -6.38
N GLY A 65 -7.19 -23.20 -5.12
CA GLY A 65 -7.20 -24.07 -3.94
C GLY A 65 -5.84 -24.59 -3.41
N HIS A 66 -5.76 -24.66 -2.08
CA HIS A 66 -4.62 -25.05 -1.21
C HIS A 66 -3.48 -24.01 -1.10
N HIS A 67 -3.46 -23.29 0.04
CA HIS A 67 -2.50 -22.22 0.37
C HIS A 67 -1.12 -22.79 0.71
N ASP A 68 -0.36 -23.15 -0.32
CA ASP A 68 1.06 -23.39 -0.21
C ASP A 68 1.80 -22.04 -0.05
N LEU A 69 1.98 -21.63 1.21
CA LEU A 69 2.66 -20.37 1.57
C LEU A 69 4.08 -20.26 1.00
N SER A 70 4.73 -21.38 0.65
CA SER A 70 6.08 -21.37 0.06
C SER A 70 6.12 -20.73 -1.33
N LYS A 71 4.97 -20.61 -2.01
CA LYS A 71 4.86 -20.03 -3.36
C LYS A 71 4.63 -18.53 -3.37
N VAL A 72 4.31 -17.94 -2.21
CA VAL A 72 4.09 -16.50 -2.03
C VAL A 72 5.06 -15.91 -1.00
N THR A 73 6.08 -16.66 -0.59
CA THR A 73 7.05 -16.24 0.42
C THR A 73 8.46 -16.41 -0.13
N VAL A 74 9.27 -15.37 -0.04
CA VAL A 74 10.68 -15.38 -0.45
C VAL A 74 11.53 -14.95 0.74
N ALA A 75 12.37 -15.86 1.24
CA ALA A 75 13.39 -15.51 2.22
C ALA A 75 14.67 -15.03 1.51
N GLY A 76 15.25 -13.92 1.96
CA GLY A 76 16.53 -13.42 1.45
C GLY A 76 17.64 -14.43 1.70
N ASP A 77 17.86 -14.71 2.99
CA ASP A 77 18.77 -15.71 3.52
C ASP A 77 18.01 -16.60 4.54
N PRO A 78 17.58 -17.81 4.13
CA PRO A 78 16.85 -18.71 5.01
C PRO A 78 17.64 -19.15 6.26
N GLN A 79 18.97 -19.24 6.18
CA GLN A 79 19.79 -19.68 7.31
C GLN A 79 19.91 -18.56 8.35
N LEU A 80 20.11 -17.32 7.88
CA LEU A 80 20.10 -16.15 8.77
C LEU A 80 18.72 -15.96 9.41
N LEU A 81 17.63 -16.09 8.65
CA LEU A 81 16.28 -16.02 9.17
C LEU A 81 16.04 -17.08 10.26
N GLN A 82 16.46 -18.33 10.03
CA GLN A 82 16.33 -19.38 11.03
C GLN A 82 17.14 -19.08 12.30
N LYS A 83 18.38 -18.59 12.17
CA LYS A 83 19.19 -18.16 13.33
C LYS A 83 18.51 -17.06 14.14
N LYS A 84 17.89 -16.09 13.47
CA LYS A 84 17.11 -15.04 14.15
C LYS A 84 15.89 -15.61 14.86
N ILE A 85 15.14 -16.49 14.21
CA ILE A 85 13.98 -17.18 14.82
C ILE A 85 14.42 -17.94 16.07
N ASP A 86 15.52 -18.68 16.00
CA ASP A 86 16.05 -19.45 17.13
C ASP A 86 16.50 -18.53 18.28
N ALA A 87 17.11 -17.37 17.98
CA ALA A 87 17.49 -16.38 18.97
C ALA A 87 16.28 -15.77 19.69
N VAL A 88 15.25 -15.35 18.94
CA VAL A 88 14.00 -14.83 19.53
C VAL A 88 13.30 -15.91 20.35
N ARG A 89 13.26 -17.15 19.85
CA ARG A 89 12.68 -18.29 20.57
C ARG A 89 13.39 -18.57 21.89
N LEU A 90 14.72 -18.51 21.89
CA LEU A 90 15.53 -18.70 23.10
C LEU A 90 15.29 -17.60 24.14
N ALA A 91 15.13 -16.35 23.70
CA ALA A 91 14.84 -15.20 24.57
C ALA A 91 13.41 -15.24 25.15
N GLY A 92 12.47 -15.88 24.43
CA GLY A 92 11.10 -16.10 24.86
C GLY A 92 10.13 -14.96 24.51
N PRO A 93 8.80 -15.22 24.57
CA PRO A 93 7.77 -14.29 24.11
C PRO A 93 7.70 -12.98 24.92
N SER A 94 8.12 -13.00 26.19
CA SER A 94 8.19 -11.79 27.02
C SER A 94 9.21 -10.76 26.52
N LYS A 95 10.15 -11.18 25.65
CA LYS A 95 11.14 -10.30 25.01
C LYS A 95 10.74 -9.85 23.61
N LEU A 96 9.65 -10.37 23.04
CA LEU A 96 9.21 -10.06 21.68
C LEU A 96 8.21 -8.89 21.67
N GLN A 97 8.32 -8.02 20.67
CA GLN A 97 7.33 -7.00 20.32
C GLN A 97 7.12 -6.98 18.80
N VAL A 98 5.94 -6.53 18.36
CA VAL A 98 5.59 -6.41 16.94
C VAL A 98 5.38 -4.94 16.58
N ILE A 99 5.96 -4.51 15.47
CA ILE A 99 5.74 -3.17 14.89
C ILE A 99 5.27 -3.36 13.46
N ALA A 100 4.14 -2.78 13.10
CA ALA A 100 3.52 -3.00 11.81
C ALA A 100 3.07 -1.67 11.18
N ASP A 101 3.34 -1.49 9.89
CA ASP A 101 2.57 -0.52 9.12
C ASP A 101 1.11 -0.99 8.95
N PHE A 102 0.21 -0.08 8.57
CA PHE A 102 -1.20 -0.37 8.35
C PHE A 102 -1.59 -0.51 6.87
N ASP A 103 -1.28 0.49 6.04
CA ASP A 103 -1.85 0.68 4.71
C ASP A 103 -1.08 -0.13 3.66
N GLY A 104 -1.64 -1.25 3.20
CA GLY A 104 -0.94 -2.18 2.29
C GLY A 104 -0.17 -3.29 3.02
N THR A 105 0.11 -3.09 4.31
CA THR A 105 0.70 -4.09 5.22
C THR A 105 -0.36 -4.92 5.94
N LEU A 106 -1.16 -4.32 6.85
CA LEU A 106 -2.26 -5.02 7.52
C LEU A 106 -3.50 -5.08 6.63
N THR A 107 -3.72 -4.04 5.81
CA THR A 107 -4.79 -3.99 4.82
C THR A 107 -4.34 -4.54 3.46
N LYS A 108 -5.29 -5.05 2.68
CA LYS A 108 -5.03 -5.61 1.34
C LYS A 108 -4.65 -4.51 0.36
N TYR A 109 -3.66 -4.80 -0.50
CA TYR A 109 -3.23 -3.94 -1.60
C TYR A 109 -4.28 -3.90 -2.73
N PHE A 110 -5.00 -5.00 -2.95
CA PHE A 110 -6.10 -5.21 -3.87
C PHE A 110 -7.32 -5.81 -3.15
N VAL A 111 -8.49 -5.26 -3.43
CA VAL A 111 -9.78 -5.78 -2.96
C VAL A 111 -10.69 -5.93 -4.16
N ASN A 112 -11.19 -7.15 -4.38
CA ASN A 112 -12.08 -7.48 -5.51
C ASN A 112 -11.53 -7.03 -6.88
N GLY A 113 -10.22 -7.25 -7.11
CA GLY A 113 -9.54 -6.91 -8.36
C GLY A 113 -9.24 -5.42 -8.56
N ARG A 114 -9.57 -4.55 -7.59
CA ARG A 114 -9.27 -3.12 -7.63
C ARG A 114 -8.26 -2.75 -6.56
N ARG A 115 -7.49 -1.67 -6.80
CA ARG A 115 -6.55 -1.13 -5.81
C ARG A 115 -7.29 -0.86 -4.50
N GLY A 116 -6.80 -1.45 -3.42
CA GLY A 116 -7.27 -1.20 -2.07
C GLY A 116 -7.07 0.27 -1.69
N GLN A 117 -7.94 0.79 -0.84
CA GLN A 117 -7.88 2.17 -0.38
C GLN A 117 -7.01 2.27 0.88
N SER A 118 -6.12 3.26 0.94
CA SER A 118 -5.41 3.60 2.17
C SER A 118 -6.33 4.35 3.16
N SER A 119 -5.86 4.53 4.40
CA SER A 119 -6.52 5.36 5.42
C SER A 119 -6.86 6.77 4.89
N HIS A 120 -5.93 7.41 4.17
CA HIS A 120 -6.23 8.66 3.44
C HIS A 120 -7.22 8.41 2.29
N GLY A 121 -7.00 7.34 1.53
CA GLY A 121 -7.75 6.96 0.32
C GLY A 121 -9.26 6.75 0.51
N ILE A 122 -9.72 6.40 1.72
CA ILE A 122 -11.14 6.14 1.97
C ILE A 122 -11.97 7.39 2.21
N LEU A 123 -11.36 8.51 2.59
CA LEU A 123 -12.08 9.75 2.92
C LEU A 123 -12.81 10.29 1.70
N LYS A 124 -14.12 10.49 1.86
CA LYS A 124 -15.00 11.19 0.92
C LYS A 124 -15.58 12.40 1.62
N GLN A 125 -15.35 13.59 1.09
CA GLN A 125 -15.93 14.83 1.62
C GLN A 125 -17.05 15.39 0.74
N GLY A 126 -17.35 14.74 -0.41
CA GLY A 126 -18.45 15.12 -1.29
C GLY A 126 -18.29 16.52 -1.91
N ASN A 127 -17.06 17.04 -1.98
CA ASN A 127 -16.73 18.36 -2.49
C ASN A 127 -15.79 18.23 -3.69
N ALA A 128 -16.30 18.56 -4.89
CA ALA A 128 -15.55 18.45 -6.13
C ALA A 128 -14.27 19.32 -6.14
N GLU A 129 -14.28 20.50 -5.53
CA GLU A 129 -13.09 21.36 -5.45
C GLU A 129 -12.01 20.73 -4.56
N TYR A 130 -12.41 20.13 -3.44
CA TYR A 130 -11.51 19.38 -2.58
C TYR A 130 -10.92 18.17 -3.32
N ASP A 131 -11.76 17.41 -4.04
CA ASP A 131 -11.32 16.23 -4.79
C ASP A 131 -10.33 16.61 -5.90
N ASP A 132 -10.58 17.71 -6.63
CA ASP A 132 -9.68 18.24 -7.66
C ASP A 132 -8.33 18.68 -7.07
N LYS A 133 -8.33 19.41 -5.95
CA LYS A 133 -7.08 19.82 -5.26
C LYS A 133 -6.29 18.62 -4.76
N ARG A 134 -6.98 17.62 -4.20
CA ARG A 134 -6.37 16.39 -3.71
C ARG A 134 -5.72 15.61 -4.86
N GLN A 135 -6.42 15.49 -5.98
CA GLN A 135 -5.90 14.83 -7.18
C GLN A 135 -4.67 15.57 -7.73
N ALA A 136 -4.70 16.90 -7.78
CA ALA A 136 -3.56 17.69 -8.23
C ALA A 136 -2.31 17.53 -7.33
N LEU A 137 -2.49 17.48 -6.00
CA LEU A 137 -1.39 17.19 -5.07
C LEU A 137 -0.80 15.80 -5.33
N TYR A 138 -1.66 14.80 -5.50
CA TYR A 138 -1.24 13.43 -5.78
C TYR A 138 -0.44 13.33 -7.08
N GLU A 139 -0.95 13.91 -8.18
CA GLU A 139 -0.28 13.90 -9.49
C GLU A 139 1.10 14.55 -9.48
N TYR A 140 1.28 15.59 -8.67
CA TYR A 140 2.55 16.28 -8.54
C TYR A 140 3.55 15.51 -7.67
N TYR A 141 3.16 15.09 -6.47
CA TYR A 141 4.11 14.57 -5.48
C TYR A 141 4.36 13.07 -5.57
N HIS A 142 3.36 12.28 -5.98
CA HIS A 142 3.50 10.82 -6.03
C HIS A 142 4.66 10.35 -6.92
N PRO A 143 4.90 10.91 -8.12
CA PRO A 143 6.07 10.54 -8.92
C PRO A 143 7.42 10.89 -8.25
N LEU A 144 7.45 11.92 -7.40
CA LEU A 144 8.66 12.39 -6.73
C LEU A 144 9.07 11.45 -5.59
N GLU A 145 8.10 10.84 -4.90
CA GLU A 145 8.32 9.83 -3.85
C GLU A 145 9.18 8.66 -4.38
N PHE A 146 8.89 8.20 -5.60
CA PHE A 146 9.59 7.05 -6.19
C PHE A 146 10.75 7.44 -7.10
N SER A 147 11.06 8.73 -7.23
CA SER A 147 12.14 9.19 -8.10
C SER A 147 13.49 8.63 -7.65
N PRO A 148 14.27 7.98 -8.54
CA PRO A 148 15.60 7.48 -8.21
C PRO A 148 16.68 8.58 -8.28
N THR A 149 16.35 9.75 -8.82
CA THR A 149 17.30 10.86 -9.02
C THR A 149 17.30 11.88 -7.89
N ILE A 150 16.20 11.95 -7.13
CA ILE A 150 16.06 12.91 -6.02
C ILE A 150 16.75 12.32 -4.78
N PRO A 151 17.73 13.02 -4.18
CA PRO A 151 18.38 12.59 -2.94
C PRO A 151 17.37 12.39 -1.81
N ILE A 152 17.62 11.41 -0.93
CA ILE A 152 16.69 11.05 0.15
C ILE A 152 16.33 12.24 1.06
N GLN A 153 17.30 13.13 1.35
CA GLN A 153 17.08 14.31 2.19
C GLN A 153 16.13 15.32 1.54
N GLU A 154 16.24 15.53 0.24
CA GLU A 154 15.35 16.42 -0.51
C GLU A 154 13.96 15.79 -0.67
N LYS A 155 13.92 14.49 -0.99
CA LYS A 155 12.68 13.71 -1.05
C LYS A 155 11.92 13.76 0.27
N THR A 156 12.61 13.66 1.40
CA THR A 156 12.01 13.77 2.75
C THR A 156 11.25 15.09 2.91
N LYS A 157 11.85 16.22 2.51
CA LYS A 157 11.19 17.54 2.55
C LYS A 157 9.98 17.61 1.62
N LEU A 158 10.08 17.03 0.43
CA LEU A 158 8.95 16.96 -0.51
C LEU A 158 7.77 16.15 0.05
N MET A 159 8.05 15.07 0.78
CA MET A 159 7.00 14.29 1.46
C MET A 159 6.43 15.06 2.65
N GLU A 160 7.25 15.77 3.42
CA GLU A 160 6.75 16.65 4.49
C GLU A 160 5.79 17.72 3.93
N ASP A 161 6.15 18.37 2.82
CA ASP A 161 5.30 19.33 2.13
C ASP A 161 4.00 18.70 1.61
N TRP A 162 4.08 17.52 0.97
CA TRP A 162 2.91 16.86 0.40
C TRP A 162 1.90 16.45 1.49
N TRP A 163 2.36 15.79 2.55
CA TRP A 163 1.48 15.37 3.63
C TRP A 163 0.93 16.58 4.40
N GLY A 164 1.75 17.62 4.62
CA GLY A 164 1.30 18.87 5.23
C GLY A 164 0.18 19.55 4.42
N LYS A 165 0.34 19.66 3.09
CA LYS A 165 -0.71 20.17 2.20
C LYS A 165 -1.95 19.29 2.18
N THR A 166 -1.78 17.97 2.20
CA THR A 166 -2.88 17.01 2.25
C THR A 166 -3.69 17.17 3.54
N HIS A 167 -3.03 17.32 4.68
CA HIS A 167 -3.69 17.56 5.97
C HIS A 167 -4.40 18.91 6.04
N ASN A 168 -3.78 19.98 5.53
CA ASN A 168 -4.44 21.29 5.44
C ASN A 168 -5.67 21.23 4.55
N LEU A 169 -5.60 20.50 3.45
CA LEU A 169 -6.74 20.32 2.56
C LEU A 169 -7.90 19.58 3.25
N LEU A 170 -7.62 18.63 4.16
CA LEU A 170 -8.65 17.98 4.98
C LEU A 170 -9.36 18.97 5.93
N ILE A 171 -8.61 19.91 6.51
CA ILE A 171 -9.14 20.97 7.38
C ILE A 171 -9.98 21.95 6.56
N GLU A 172 -9.43 22.45 5.45
CA GLU A 172 -10.13 23.37 4.53
C GLU A 172 -11.42 22.77 3.97
N GLY A 173 -11.41 21.47 3.68
CA GLY A 173 -12.59 20.73 3.22
C GLY A 173 -13.65 20.46 4.30
N GLY A 174 -13.37 20.82 5.56
CA GLY A 174 -14.34 20.73 6.65
C GLY A 174 -14.65 19.29 7.07
N LEU A 175 -13.65 18.40 7.07
CA LEU A 175 -13.84 17.00 7.49
C LEU A 175 -14.50 16.93 8.87
N THR A 176 -15.50 16.07 9.02
CA THR A 176 -16.13 15.78 10.31
C THR A 176 -15.89 14.35 10.76
N TYR A 177 -16.00 14.12 12.07
CA TYR A 177 -15.89 12.77 12.62
C TYR A 177 -16.96 11.81 12.06
N ASP A 178 -18.18 12.29 11.81
CA ASP A 178 -19.23 11.45 11.21
C ASP A 178 -18.94 11.11 9.74
N ALA A 179 -18.34 12.03 8.97
CA ALA A 179 -17.88 11.74 7.62
C ALA A 179 -16.80 10.65 7.59
N ILE A 180 -15.98 10.54 8.64
CA ILE A 180 -15.01 9.43 8.80
C ILE A 180 -15.76 8.10 8.96
N LYS A 181 -16.75 8.03 9.86
CA LYS A 181 -17.53 6.80 10.08
C LYS A 181 -18.23 6.34 8.80
N GLU A 182 -18.82 7.26 8.06
CA GLU A 182 -19.49 6.99 6.78
C GLU A 182 -18.49 6.58 5.69
N SER A 183 -17.33 7.25 5.62
CA SER A 183 -16.27 6.88 4.69
C SER A 183 -15.79 5.46 4.94
N VAL A 184 -15.55 5.07 6.20
CA VAL A 184 -15.13 3.71 6.57
C VAL A 184 -16.21 2.68 6.25
N SER A 185 -17.48 2.96 6.58
CA SER A 185 -18.57 2.00 6.39
C SER A 185 -18.80 1.70 4.91
N SER A 186 -18.72 2.73 4.05
CA SER A 186 -18.90 2.62 2.60
C SER A 186 -17.64 2.25 1.81
N SER A 187 -16.47 2.20 2.46
CA SER A 187 -15.20 1.88 1.80
C SER A 187 -15.03 0.39 1.54
N ALA A 188 -14.22 0.09 0.52
CA ALA A 188 -13.79 -1.26 0.21
C ALA A 188 -12.53 -1.69 0.98
N ILE A 189 -12.09 -0.93 1.99
CA ILE A 189 -10.92 -1.30 2.78
C ILE A 189 -11.15 -2.63 3.49
N ALA A 190 -10.17 -3.51 3.41
CA ALA A 190 -10.22 -4.85 3.98
C ALA A 190 -8.87 -5.23 4.56
N PHE A 191 -8.89 -5.91 5.70
CA PHE A 191 -7.70 -6.55 6.26
C PHE A 191 -7.25 -7.73 5.42
N ARG A 192 -5.95 -8.02 5.44
CA ARG A 192 -5.43 -9.31 4.99
C ARG A 192 -6.04 -10.43 5.85
N ASP A 193 -6.30 -11.57 5.24
CA ASP A 193 -6.80 -12.74 5.97
C ASP A 193 -5.72 -13.18 6.98
N GLY A 194 -6.09 -13.51 8.22
CA GLY A 194 -5.12 -13.85 9.27
C GLY A 194 -4.74 -12.72 10.23
N VAL A 195 -5.17 -11.46 9.99
CA VAL A 195 -4.81 -10.34 10.88
C VAL A 195 -5.44 -10.47 12.26
N VAL A 196 -6.70 -10.91 12.32
CA VAL A 196 -7.40 -11.10 13.60
C VAL A 196 -6.72 -12.22 14.38
N GLU A 197 -6.42 -13.33 13.72
CA GLU A 197 -5.72 -14.48 14.31
C GLU A 197 -4.31 -14.11 14.78
N LEU A 198 -3.61 -13.24 14.06
CA LEU A 198 -2.33 -12.70 14.50
C LEU A 198 -2.48 -11.90 15.80
N PHE A 199 -3.44 -10.98 15.87
CA PHE A 199 -3.66 -10.16 17.06
C PHE A 199 -4.08 -11.01 18.27
N GLU A 200 -4.98 -11.98 18.08
CA GLU A 200 -5.38 -12.93 19.11
C GLU A 200 -4.19 -13.75 19.63
N PHE A 201 -3.39 -14.31 18.73
CA PHE A 201 -2.22 -15.10 19.09
C PHE A 201 -1.22 -14.31 19.97
N LEU A 202 -1.00 -13.04 19.61
CA LEU A 202 -0.10 -12.13 20.31
C LEU A 202 -0.70 -11.67 21.65
N GLU A 203 -2.01 -11.40 21.68
CA GLU A 203 -2.73 -10.96 22.89
C GLU A 203 -2.71 -12.04 23.99
N GLU A 204 -2.91 -13.30 23.62
CA GLU A 204 -2.84 -14.46 24.52
C GLU A 204 -1.47 -14.64 25.21
N ARG A 205 -0.42 -14.06 24.62
CA ARG A 205 0.97 -14.15 25.10
C ARG A 205 1.49 -12.84 25.65
N ASP A 206 0.61 -11.85 25.79
CA ASP A 206 0.93 -10.49 26.20
C ASP A 206 2.08 -9.88 25.37
N ILE A 207 2.09 -10.13 24.06
CA ILE A 207 3.04 -9.54 23.11
C ILE A 207 2.42 -8.25 22.54
N PRO A 208 3.06 -7.08 22.74
CA PRO A 208 2.54 -5.82 22.24
C PRO A 208 2.68 -5.71 20.72
N VAL A 209 1.69 -5.08 20.12
CA VAL A 209 1.63 -4.69 18.71
C VAL A 209 1.55 -3.17 18.64
N LEU A 210 2.53 -2.55 18.00
CA LEU A 210 2.49 -1.15 17.64
C LEU A 210 2.16 -1.02 16.15
N ILE A 211 0.97 -0.50 15.85
CA ILE A 211 0.65 -0.04 14.50
C ILE A 211 1.29 1.33 14.32
N PHE A 212 2.33 1.42 13.49
CA PHE A 212 3.06 2.65 13.21
C PHE A 212 2.86 3.08 11.76
N SER A 213 1.92 4.02 11.57
CA SER A 213 1.42 4.38 10.24
C SER A 213 1.60 5.86 9.92
N ALA A 214 2.00 6.15 8.68
CA ALA A 214 1.94 7.49 8.09
C ALA A 214 0.50 7.89 7.67
N GLY A 215 -0.47 7.03 7.93
CA GLY A 215 -1.89 7.24 7.72
C GLY A 215 -2.53 8.20 8.72
N LEU A 216 -3.83 8.01 8.96
CA LEU A 216 -4.64 8.84 9.85
C LEU A 216 -5.14 7.98 11.02
N ALA A 217 -4.77 8.32 12.26
CA ALA A 217 -5.01 7.50 13.44
C ALA A 217 -6.51 7.23 13.66
N ASP A 218 -7.34 8.28 13.57
CA ASP A 218 -8.79 8.24 13.80
C ASP A 218 -9.50 7.36 12.78
N ILE A 219 -8.95 7.26 11.57
CA ILE A 219 -9.45 6.36 10.53
C ILE A 219 -9.04 4.93 10.79
N ILE A 220 -7.77 4.70 11.15
CA ILE A 220 -7.26 3.36 11.47
C ILE A 220 -8.08 2.75 12.62
N GLU A 221 -8.34 3.52 13.67
CA GLU A 221 -9.20 3.11 14.79
C GLU A 221 -10.62 2.80 14.34
N GLU A 222 -11.20 3.65 13.49
CA GLU A 222 -12.55 3.43 12.99
C GLU A 222 -12.64 2.21 12.05
N VAL A 223 -11.59 1.94 11.25
CA VAL A 223 -11.48 0.72 10.42
C VAL A 223 -11.37 -0.52 11.31
N LEU A 224 -10.53 -0.51 12.34
CA LEU A 224 -10.46 -1.61 13.31
C LEU A 224 -11.82 -1.85 13.96
N ARG A 225 -12.47 -0.78 14.45
CA ARG A 225 -13.79 -0.85 15.09
C ARG A 225 -14.86 -1.44 14.18
N GLN A 226 -14.93 -0.99 12.93
CA GLN A 226 -15.99 -1.38 11.99
C GLN A 226 -15.71 -2.67 11.21
N LYS A 227 -14.45 -3.07 11.01
CA LYS A 227 -14.12 -4.24 10.17
C LYS A 227 -13.64 -5.44 10.98
N VAL A 228 -13.09 -5.23 12.19
CA VAL A 228 -12.65 -6.31 13.08
C VAL A 228 -13.68 -6.62 14.17
N HIS A 229 -14.48 -5.63 14.58
CA HIS A 229 -15.54 -5.78 15.60
C HIS A 229 -15.04 -6.28 16.96
N ARG A 230 -13.75 -6.10 17.26
CA ARG A 230 -13.11 -6.47 18.53
C ARG A 230 -11.98 -5.48 18.83
N SER A 231 -11.85 -5.11 20.10
CA SER A 231 -10.69 -4.37 20.62
C SER A 231 -9.62 -5.34 21.11
N PHE A 232 -8.36 -4.98 20.92
CA PHE A 232 -7.20 -5.75 21.37
C PHE A 232 -6.38 -4.93 22.35
N LYS A 233 -6.21 -5.42 23.58
CA LYS A 233 -5.51 -4.70 24.66
C LYS A 233 -4.02 -4.50 24.36
N ASN A 234 -3.45 -5.37 23.54
CA ASN A 234 -2.04 -5.37 23.17
C ASN A 234 -1.76 -4.53 21.91
N VAL A 235 -2.78 -3.95 21.26
CA VAL A 235 -2.59 -3.13 20.05
C VAL A 235 -2.61 -1.64 20.41
N LYS A 236 -1.52 -0.94 20.07
CA LYS A 236 -1.40 0.52 20.16
C LYS A 236 -1.20 1.11 18.78
N ILE A 237 -1.64 2.35 18.55
CA ILE A 237 -1.57 3.04 17.25
C ILE A 237 -0.80 4.34 17.37
N VAL A 238 0.33 4.45 16.67
CA VAL A 238 1.07 5.69 16.42
C VAL A 238 0.83 6.11 14.97
N SER A 239 0.13 7.23 14.78
CA SER A 239 -0.16 7.78 13.46
C SER A 239 -0.57 9.25 13.56
N ASN A 240 -0.88 9.89 12.42
CA ASN A 240 -1.30 11.30 12.41
C ASN A 240 -2.68 11.43 13.04
N ARG A 241 -2.73 12.02 14.25
CA ARG A 241 -3.94 12.15 15.06
C ARG A 241 -4.65 13.47 14.77
N MET A 242 -5.94 13.40 14.46
CA MET A 242 -6.79 14.57 14.26
C MET A 242 -7.19 15.22 15.58
N VAL A 243 -7.49 16.52 15.52
CA VAL A 243 -8.12 17.29 16.59
C VAL A 243 -9.42 17.85 16.05
N PHE A 244 -10.52 17.55 16.74
CA PHE A 244 -11.85 18.02 16.38
C PHE A 244 -12.31 19.10 17.36
N ASP A 245 -13.10 20.06 16.87
CA ASP A 245 -13.81 21.01 17.71
C ASP A 245 -15.09 20.40 18.34
N ASN A 246 -15.82 21.21 19.10
CA ASN A 246 -17.06 20.78 19.76
C ASN A 246 -18.19 20.40 18.79
N ASP A 247 -18.13 20.88 17.55
CA ASP A 247 -19.08 20.55 16.49
C ASP A 247 -18.61 19.33 15.67
N GLY A 248 -17.52 18.68 16.08
CA GLY A 248 -16.98 17.49 15.44
C GLY A 248 -16.25 17.77 14.12
N ARG A 249 -15.82 19.02 13.87
CA ARG A 249 -15.06 19.42 12.68
C ARG A 249 -13.56 19.36 12.94
N LEU A 250 -12.81 18.84 11.97
CA LEU A 250 -11.36 18.79 12.00
C LEU A 250 -10.78 20.21 11.97
N ILE A 251 -9.95 20.53 12.96
CA ILE A 251 -9.30 21.85 13.06
C ILE A 251 -7.78 21.79 12.99
N SER A 252 -7.15 20.67 13.38
CA SER A 252 -5.70 20.51 13.35
C SER A 252 -5.27 19.04 13.51
N PHE A 253 -3.97 18.79 13.47
CA PHE A 253 -3.35 17.51 13.80
C PHE A 253 -2.46 17.64 15.04
N LYS A 254 -2.38 16.59 15.87
CA LYS A 254 -1.51 16.56 17.05
C LYS A 254 -0.09 16.14 16.66
N GLY A 255 0.89 16.70 17.38
CA GLY A 255 2.29 16.28 17.29
C GLY A 255 2.95 16.67 15.96
N LYS A 256 4.06 16.00 15.63
CA LYS A 256 4.73 16.18 14.35
C LYS A 256 4.16 15.24 13.30
N LEU A 257 4.23 15.70 12.05
CA LEU A 257 3.78 14.96 10.88
C LEU A 257 4.56 13.66 10.70
N ILE A 258 3.85 12.54 10.52
CA ILE A 258 4.41 11.25 10.13
C ILE A 258 4.10 11.01 8.64
N HIS A 259 5.12 10.78 7.84
CA HIS A 259 5.04 10.48 6.42
C HIS A 259 5.91 9.26 6.07
N SER A 260 5.88 8.82 4.81
CA SER A 260 6.50 7.55 4.37
C SER A 260 8.02 7.43 4.56
N LEU A 261 8.73 8.53 4.86
CA LEU A 261 10.20 8.60 4.94
C LEU A 261 10.74 9.07 6.30
N ASN A 262 9.88 9.35 7.28
CA ASN A 262 10.31 9.79 8.62
C ASN A 262 9.80 8.87 9.75
N LYS A 263 9.40 7.64 9.41
CA LYS A 263 9.08 6.58 10.37
C LYS A 263 10.37 6.07 11.03
N ASN A 264 10.85 6.76 12.06
CA ASN A 264 12.05 6.43 12.82
C ASN A 264 11.89 6.79 14.30
N GLU A 265 12.98 6.68 15.09
CA GLU A 265 13.06 6.99 16.52
C GLU A 265 12.34 8.29 16.89
N HIS A 266 12.59 9.36 16.12
CA HIS A 266 11.99 10.66 16.40
C HIS A 266 10.48 10.61 16.30
N ALA A 267 9.91 9.82 15.39
CA ALA A 267 8.46 9.74 15.24
C ALA A 267 7.80 8.91 16.36
N LEU A 268 8.51 7.97 16.99
CA LEU A 268 8.04 7.27 18.21
C LEU A 268 8.11 8.18 19.44
N GLU A 269 9.23 8.88 19.65
CA GLU A 269 9.39 9.83 20.76
C GLU A 269 8.40 11.00 20.66
N MET A 270 8.11 11.47 19.45
CA MET A 270 7.16 12.57 19.20
C MET A 270 5.70 12.15 19.34
N ALA A 271 5.41 10.85 19.29
CA ALA A 271 4.09 10.30 19.54
C ALA A 271 3.84 10.01 21.03
N ALA A 272 4.89 9.87 21.85
CA ALA A 272 4.80 9.60 23.28
C ALA A 272 3.87 10.58 24.05
N PRO A 273 3.81 11.91 23.78
CA PRO A 273 2.86 12.82 24.44
C PRO A 273 1.40 12.64 24.00
N VAL A 274 1.14 11.96 22.89
CA VAL A 274 -0.22 11.79 22.31
C VAL A 274 -0.95 10.59 22.94
N HIS A 275 -0.24 9.77 23.72
CA HIS A 275 -0.76 8.54 24.35
C HIS A 275 -1.30 8.70 25.77
N GLU A 276 -1.22 9.88 26.38
CA GLU A 276 -1.67 10.07 27.77
C GLU A 276 -3.19 10.34 27.93
N HIS A 277 -3.96 10.54 26.85
CA HIS A 277 -5.31 11.11 26.98
C HIS A 277 -6.40 10.41 26.16
N PHE A 278 -6.67 9.13 26.43
CA PHE A 278 -8.00 8.56 26.19
C PHE A 278 -8.38 7.57 27.31
N GLY A 279 -9.03 8.10 28.35
CA GLY A 279 -10.02 7.41 29.19
C GLY A 279 -9.52 6.47 30.28
N ASP A 280 -9.11 7.03 31.43
CA ASP A 280 -9.76 6.82 32.74
C ASP A 280 -8.89 7.48 33.83
N GLY A 281 -9.54 7.95 34.89
CA GLY A 281 -8.89 8.70 35.97
C GLY A 281 -7.79 7.92 36.72
N ASP A 282 -6.86 8.70 37.27
CA ASP A 282 -5.76 8.35 38.18
C ASP A 282 -4.50 7.68 37.60
N GLY A 283 -3.47 8.53 37.38
CA GLY A 283 -2.05 8.19 37.54
C GLY A 283 -1.23 8.18 36.25
N PRO A 284 0.06 8.60 36.27
CA PRO A 284 0.94 8.47 35.12
C PRO A 284 1.30 6.99 34.95
N VAL A 285 0.61 6.29 34.04
CA VAL A 285 0.93 4.91 33.72
C VAL A 285 2.23 4.91 32.89
N ASN A 286 3.25 4.30 33.47
CA ASN A 286 4.61 4.20 32.97
C ASN A 286 4.71 3.18 31.80
N ASP A 287 3.91 3.37 30.74
CA ASP A 287 3.78 2.44 29.62
C ASP A 287 5.08 2.28 28.80
N ASN A 288 5.95 3.28 28.85
CA ASN A 288 7.25 3.29 28.16
C ASN A 288 8.26 2.30 28.76
N VAL A 289 8.03 1.76 29.96
CA VAL A 289 8.89 0.73 30.57
C VAL A 289 8.72 -0.61 29.86
N SER A 290 7.52 -0.93 29.37
CA SER A 290 7.22 -2.24 28.76
C SER A 290 7.86 -2.48 27.39
N VAL A 291 8.13 -1.41 26.64
CA VAL A 291 8.76 -1.45 25.30
C VAL A 291 10.29 -1.58 25.41
N LYS A 292 10.90 -0.95 26.41
CA LYS A 292 12.37 -0.97 26.64
C LYS A 292 12.90 -2.32 27.12
N GLU A 293 12.07 -3.17 27.69
CA GLU A 293 12.47 -4.51 28.15
C GLU A 293 12.42 -5.58 27.06
N ARG A 294 11.80 -5.27 25.91
CA ARG A 294 11.57 -6.20 24.81
C ARG A 294 12.64 -6.05 23.73
N THR A 295 13.66 -6.89 23.86
CA THR A 295 14.87 -6.84 23.02
C THR A 295 14.70 -7.51 21.65
N ASN A 296 13.52 -8.02 21.30
CA ASN A 296 13.27 -8.68 20.01
C ASN A 296 12.11 -8.04 19.26
N VAL A 297 12.31 -7.72 17.99
CA VAL A 297 11.32 -7.01 17.16
C VAL A 297 10.94 -7.84 15.94
N LEU A 298 9.64 -8.06 15.75
CA LEU A 298 9.08 -8.44 14.45
C LEU A 298 8.53 -7.18 13.77
N LEU A 299 9.11 -6.80 12.64
CA LEU A 299 8.74 -5.62 11.87
C LEU A 299 7.97 -6.03 10.61
N LEU A 300 6.79 -5.47 10.39
CA LEU A 300 5.92 -5.73 9.23
C LEU A 300 5.75 -4.43 8.43
N GLY A 301 6.03 -4.45 7.13
CA GLY A 301 5.88 -3.27 6.27
C GLY A 301 5.74 -3.63 4.79
N ASP A 302 5.22 -2.71 3.98
CA ASP A 302 5.07 -2.87 2.53
C ASP A 302 5.92 -1.85 1.76
N HIS A 303 6.52 -0.88 2.45
CA HIS A 303 7.45 0.09 1.88
C HIS A 303 8.86 -0.07 2.47
N LEU A 304 9.90 0.25 1.69
CA LEU A 304 11.29 0.21 2.18
C LEU A 304 11.54 1.18 3.35
N GLY A 305 10.76 2.27 3.42
CA GLY A 305 10.80 3.22 4.54
C GLY A 305 10.32 2.64 5.87
N ASP A 306 9.54 1.56 5.85
CA ASP A 306 9.04 0.91 7.07
C ASP A 306 10.15 0.20 7.85
N LEU A 307 11.28 -0.11 7.22
CA LEU A 307 12.45 -0.67 7.90
C LEU A 307 13.01 0.26 9.00
N GLY A 308 12.71 1.56 8.89
CA GLY A 308 13.06 2.55 9.90
C GLY A 308 12.15 2.54 11.13
N MET A 309 11.01 1.83 11.13
CA MET A 309 10.06 1.84 12.25
C MET A 309 10.64 1.28 13.56
N SER A 310 11.73 0.50 13.47
CA SER A 310 12.48 0.01 14.62
C SER A 310 13.67 0.88 15.02
N ASP A 311 13.99 1.92 14.26
CA ASP A 311 15.11 2.82 14.56
C ASP A 311 14.84 3.50 15.91
N GLY A 312 15.84 3.52 16.80
CA GLY A 312 15.70 4.06 18.15
C GLY A 312 15.26 3.05 19.22
N LEU A 313 14.89 1.83 18.82
CA LEU A 313 14.70 0.74 19.77
C LEU A 313 16.03 0.05 20.06
N ASP A 314 16.31 -0.17 21.34
CA ASP A 314 17.41 -1.03 21.76
C ASP A 314 16.97 -2.49 21.67
N TYR A 315 17.24 -3.13 20.53
CA TYR A 315 16.91 -4.52 20.26
C TYR A 315 18.17 -5.36 19.97
N GLU A 316 18.16 -6.62 20.42
CA GLU A 316 19.15 -7.64 20.12
C GLU A 316 18.89 -8.30 18.77
N THR A 317 17.63 -8.64 18.48
CA THR A 317 17.24 -9.29 17.22
C THR A 317 16.04 -8.63 16.57
N ARG A 318 16.16 -8.29 15.28
CA ARG A 318 15.04 -7.86 14.43
C ARG A 318 14.81 -8.84 13.29
N ILE A 319 13.57 -9.29 13.15
CA ILE A 319 13.07 -10.01 11.97
C ILE A 319 12.11 -9.10 11.22
N SER A 320 12.34 -8.93 9.93
CA SER A 320 11.58 -8.01 9.08
C SER A 320 10.83 -8.78 7.99
N ALA A 321 9.53 -8.50 7.87
CA ALA A 321 8.63 -9.09 6.88
C ALA A 321 8.07 -8.01 5.95
N GLY A 322 8.43 -8.10 4.68
CA GLY A 322 8.00 -7.19 3.63
C GLY A 322 6.77 -7.71 2.90
N PHE A 323 5.80 -6.86 2.59
CA PHE A 323 4.68 -7.19 1.70
C PHE A 323 4.89 -6.49 0.35
N LEU A 324 5.13 -7.28 -0.71
CA LEU A 324 5.42 -6.74 -2.03
C LEU A 324 4.35 -7.17 -3.04
N GLN A 325 3.71 -6.18 -3.66
CA GLN A 325 2.86 -6.45 -4.80
C GLN A 325 3.69 -6.55 -6.08
N VAL A 326 3.61 -7.70 -6.75
CA VAL A 326 4.23 -7.94 -8.06
C VAL A 326 3.11 -7.80 -9.10
N LYS A 327 3.23 -6.84 -10.03
CA LYS A 327 2.28 -6.75 -11.16
C LYS A 327 2.38 -8.02 -12.01
N ASN A 328 1.26 -8.70 -12.25
CA ASN A 328 1.21 -9.68 -13.33
C ASN A 328 1.21 -8.90 -14.65
N CYS A 329 2.21 -9.11 -15.51
CA CYS A 329 2.09 -8.74 -16.90
C CYS A 329 1.07 -9.69 -17.55
N THR A 330 -0.21 -9.36 -17.45
CA THR A 330 -1.25 -10.09 -18.15
C THR A 330 -1.15 -9.69 -19.62
N ILE A 331 -0.45 -10.48 -20.43
CA ILE A 331 -0.65 -10.44 -21.89
C ILE A 331 -2.11 -10.88 -22.09
N GLY A 332 -3.02 -9.91 -22.21
CA GLY A 332 -4.42 -10.17 -22.51
C GLY A 332 -4.52 -10.83 -23.87
N THR A 333 -4.82 -12.12 -23.90
CA THR A 333 -5.43 -12.72 -25.08
C THR A 333 -6.83 -12.15 -25.16
N GLN A 334 -7.11 -11.35 -26.19
CA GLN A 334 -8.46 -10.88 -26.50
C GLN A 334 -9.39 -12.10 -26.58
N ASN A 335 -10.25 -12.27 -25.59
CA ASN A 335 -11.41 -13.13 -25.71
C ASN A 335 -12.59 -12.24 -26.12
N SER A 336 -13.33 -12.72 -27.11
CA SER A 336 -14.42 -12.06 -27.84
C SER A 336 -15.72 -11.90 -27.02
N ALA A 337 -15.60 -11.41 -25.79
CA ALA A 337 -16.73 -10.95 -25.00
C ALA A 337 -16.28 -9.72 -24.19
N GLY A 338 -16.75 -8.55 -24.63
CA GLY A 338 -16.36 -7.26 -24.06
C GLY A 338 -16.73 -7.13 -22.59
N TYR A 339 -15.72 -7.04 -21.75
CA TYR A 339 -15.72 -6.26 -20.52
C TYR A 339 -14.30 -5.70 -20.39
N LEU A 340 -14.13 -4.41 -20.68
CA LEU A 340 -12.86 -3.71 -20.63
C LEU A 340 -12.49 -3.49 -19.16
N ASP A 341 -11.40 -4.15 -18.75
CA ASP A 341 -10.56 -3.73 -17.65
C ASP A 341 -10.03 -2.32 -17.98
N THR A 342 -10.29 -1.33 -17.13
CA THR A 342 -9.83 0.06 -17.37
C THR A 342 -8.34 0.18 -17.07
N SER A 343 -7.53 -0.51 -17.87
CA SER A 343 -6.20 -0.04 -18.25
C SER A 343 -6.40 0.84 -19.49
N LEU A 344 -6.01 2.11 -19.42
CA LEU A 344 -6.01 3.00 -20.58
C LEU A 344 -4.82 2.58 -21.46
N LEU A 345 -4.99 1.49 -22.21
CA LEU A 345 -4.06 1.07 -23.24
C LEU A 345 -4.24 2.06 -24.41
N MET A 346 -3.39 3.08 -24.48
CA MET A 346 -3.34 3.92 -25.67
C MET A 346 -2.47 3.18 -26.70
N GLU A 347 -3.09 2.70 -27.77
CA GLU A 347 -2.38 2.05 -28.89
C GLU A 347 -1.75 3.17 -29.74
N VAL A 348 -0.43 3.33 -29.64
CA VAL A 348 0.31 4.33 -30.43
C VAL A 348 0.87 3.64 -31.67
N HIS A 349 0.47 4.11 -32.84
CA HIS A 349 0.95 3.62 -34.13
C HIS A 349 2.12 4.49 -34.59
N PHE A 350 3.30 3.90 -34.68
CA PHE A 350 4.46 4.52 -35.31
C PHE A 350 4.62 3.97 -36.72
N ILE A 351 4.90 4.82 -37.70
CA ILE A 351 5.36 4.35 -39.01
C ILE A 351 6.87 4.53 -39.06
N VAL A 352 7.61 3.42 -39.08
CA VAL A 352 9.07 3.42 -39.23
C VAL A 352 9.40 2.69 -40.53
N ASN A 353 10.08 3.37 -41.45
CA ASN A 353 10.48 2.82 -42.76
C ASN A 353 9.32 2.14 -43.52
N GLY A 354 8.15 2.78 -43.54
CA GLY A 354 6.96 2.26 -44.25
C GLY A 354 6.24 1.09 -43.56
N SER A 355 6.69 0.67 -42.37
CA SER A 355 6.05 -0.38 -41.58
C SER A 355 5.37 0.20 -40.34
N CYS A 356 4.11 -0.18 -40.11
CA CYS A 356 3.35 0.19 -38.91
C CYS A 356 3.84 -0.65 -37.72
N VAL A 357 4.51 0.01 -36.77
CA VAL A 357 4.92 -0.54 -35.48
C VAL A 357 3.87 -0.14 -34.45
N ARG A 358 3.12 -1.12 -33.94
CA ARG A 358 2.19 -0.91 -32.84
C ARG A 358 2.92 -1.04 -31.52
N ARG A 359 2.82 -0.02 -30.67
CA ARG A 359 3.19 -0.14 -29.25
C ARG A 359 1.96 0.14 -28.41
N VAL A 360 1.64 -0.83 -27.56
CA VAL A 360 0.71 -0.64 -26.47
C VAL A 360 1.49 0.07 -25.37
N VAL A 361 1.08 1.29 -25.02
CA VAL A 361 1.66 2.03 -23.89
C VAL A 361 0.64 2.01 -22.77
N ASP A 362 0.98 1.32 -21.68
CA ASP A 362 0.25 1.40 -20.43
C ASP A 362 0.61 2.72 -19.74
N PHE A 363 -0.38 3.59 -19.55
CA PHE A 363 -0.19 4.89 -18.89
C PHE A 363 -0.49 4.83 -17.38
N GLN A 364 -0.44 3.66 -16.74
CA GLN A 364 -0.27 3.59 -15.30
C GLN A 364 1.22 3.52 -14.96
N TYR A 365 1.84 4.68 -14.75
CA TYR A 365 3.15 4.82 -14.11
C TYR A 365 3.08 4.26 -12.68
N TRP A 366 3.17 2.93 -12.58
CA TRP A 366 3.24 2.16 -11.36
C TRP A 366 4.24 1.04 -11.61
N ASN A 367 5.50 1.44 -11.44
CA ASN A 367 6.70 0.61 -11.29
C ASN A 367 6.85 -0.55 -12.29
N ASP A 368 7.29 -0.22 -13.52
CA ASP A 368 7.68 -1.17 -14.57
C ASP A 368 8.92 -2.02 -14.22
N ASN A 369 9.40 -1.97 -12.97
CA ASN A 369 10.64 -2.61 -12.55
C ASN A 369 10.46 -3.57 -11.37
N ILE A 370 9.44 -4.42 -11.48
CA ILE A 370 9.11 -5.48 -10.53
C ILE A 370 10.34 -6.32 -10.14
N GLU A 371 11.20 -6.67 -11.12
CA GLU A 371 12.42 -7.43 -10.85
C GLU A 371 13.38 -6.67 -9.94
N ASN A 372 13.60 -5.37 -10.20
CA ASN A 372 14.45 -4.56 -9.32
C ASN A 372 13.81 -4.35 -7.94
N ASN A 373 12.49 -4.21 -7.85
CA ASN A 373 11.82 -4.10 -6.55
C ASN A 373 11.95 -5.39 -5.75
N LEU A 374 11.71 -6.55 -6.36
CA LEU A 374 11.85 -7.84 -5.66
C LEU A 374 13.29 -8.06 -5.18
N VAL A 375 14.28 -7.71 -5.99
CA VAL A 375 15.70 -7.79 -5.60
C VAL A 375 15.99 -6.87 -4.41
N ASN A 376 15.48 -5.64 -4.42
CA ASN A 376 15.67 -4.70 -3.32
C ASN A 376 14.97 -5.18 -2.04
N TYR A 377 13.72 -5.64 -2.14
CA TYR A 377 12.96 -6.15 -0.98
C TYR A 377 13.61 -7.40 -0.40
N ARG A 378 14.08 -8.33 -1.25
CA ARG A 378 14.76 -9.55 -0.80
C ARG A 378 16.09 -9.26 -0.08
N LYS A 379 16.75 -8.15 -0.42
CA LYS A 379 17.96 -7.71 0.27
C LYS A 379 17.65 -6.98 1.57
N ALA A 380 16.51 -6.29 1.64
CA ALA A 380 16.17 -5.39 2.72
C ALA A 380 15.35 -6.06 3.84
N PHE A 381 14.44 -6.98 3.49
CA PHE A 381 13.62 -7.75 4.41
C PHE A 381 14.13 -9.18 4.56
N ASP A 382 13.98 -9.77 5.76
CA ASP A 382 14.35 -11.16 6.03
C ASP A 382 13.41 -12.14 5.29
N VAL A 383 12.13 -11.78 5.21
CA VAL A 383 11.10 -12.52 4.49
C VAL A 383 10.22 -11.55 3.70
N VAL A 384 9.83 -11.92 2.49
CA VAL A 384 8.96 -11.13 1.61
C VAL A 384 7.74 -11.95 1.22
N TYR A 385 6.56 -11.42 1.50
CA TYR A 385 5.26 -11.97 1.12
C TYR A 385 4.76 -11.27 -0.16
N LEU A 386 4.37 -12.06 -1.17
CA LEU A 386 4.02 -11.57 -2.50
C LEU A 386 2.50 -11.58 -2.74
N ASN A 387 2.02 -10.64 -3.56
CA ASN A 387 0.68 -10.68 -4.19
C ASN A 387 -0.49 -10.83 -3.22
N ASP A 388 -0.63 -9.87 -2.31
CA ASP A 388 -1.67 -9.91 -1.29
C ASP A 388 -1.76 -11.19 -0.45
N ALA A 389 -0.60 -11.83 -0.25
CA ALA A 389 -0.50 -12.98 0.64
C ALA A 389 -1.15 -12.73 2.01
N PRO A 390 -1.85 -13.74 2.57
CA PRO A 390 -2.48 -13.62 3.86
C PRO A 390 -1.44 -13.51 4.98
N MET A 391 -1.86 -12.97 6.11
CA MET A 391 -1.05 -12.81 7.31
C MET A 391 -0.70 -14.16 7.98
N TRP A 392 -1.29 -15.28 7.56
CA TRP A 392 -0.97 -16.61 8.10
C TRP A 392 0.51 -17.01 8.01
N GLY A 393 1.23 -16.49 7.01
CA GLY A 393 2.69 -16.65 6.95
C GLY A 393 3.39 -16.03 8.15
N VAL A 394 2.94 -14.85 8.59
CA VAL A 394 3.42 -14.15 9.77
C VAL A 394 2.96 -14.86 11.04
N VAL A 395 1.71 -15.34 11.12
CA VAL A 395 1.22 -16.16 12.25
C VAL A 395 2.12 -17.38 12.45
N LYS A 396 2.49 -18.07 11.37
CA LYS A 396 3.43 -19.21 11.41
C LYS A 396 4.80 -18.79 11.94
N LEU A 397 5.34 -17.67 11.45
CA LEU A 397 6.63 -17.13 11.89
C LEU A 397 6.61 -16.82 13.40
N VAL A 398 5.59 -16.12 13.89
CA VAL A 398 5.42 -15.81 15.33
C VAL A 398 5.24 -17.08 16.15
N SER A 399 4.50 -18.07 15.65
CA SER A 399 4.33 -19.36 16.32
C SER A 399 5.67 -20.08 16.52
N GLN A 400 6.56 -20.03 15.52
CA GLN A 400 7.92 -20.58 15.64
C GLN A 400 8.75 -19.82 16.67
N MET A 401 8.65 -18.49 16.69
CA MET A 401 9.34 -17.64 17.67
C MET A 401 8.82 -17.86 19.11
N CYS A 402 7.58 -18.31 19.29
CA CYS A 402 6.96 -18.52 20.60
C CYS A 402 6.89 -20.00 21.04
N SER A 403 7.38 -20.94 20.23
CA SER A 403 7.38 -22.36 20.57
C SER A 403 8.36 -22.67 21.71
N THR A 404 8.05 -23.66 22.56
CA THR A 404 8.92 -24.09 23.65
C THR A 404 10.25 -24.63 23.12
N VAL A 405 11.35 -24.21 23.73
CA VAL A 405 12.66 -24.85 23.53
C VAL A 405 12.64 -26.16 24.32
N ASN A 406 12.64 -27.30 23.62
CA ASN A 406 12.74 -28.62 24.25
C ASN A 406 14.15 -28.88 24.78
#